data_AF-A0A434TAT7-F1
#
_entry.id   AF-A0A434TAT7-F1
#
_cell.length_a   1.000
_cell.length_b   1.000
_cell.length_c   1.000
_cell.angle_alpha   90.00
_cell.angle_beta   90.00
_cell.angle_gamma   90.00
#
_symmetry.space_group_name_H-M   'P 1'
#
loop_
_entity.id
_entity.type
_entity.pdbx_description
1 polymer ?
#
loop_
_entity_poly.entity_id
_entity_poly.type
_entity_poly.pdbx_seq_one_letter_code
_entity_poly.pdbx_strand_id
1 'polypeptide(L)'
;MQRFESGAIIDGFELVERLPSGGMASLWRANSPQFDFPLVLKVPFLDPGGDVSVILGFEAEELILRRLSGPHVPRFVASGNLSEIPFIAMEFVAGTS
;
A
#
# COMPACT_ATOMS: atom_id res chain seq x y z
N MET A 1 1.37 15.66 5.86
CA MET A 1 1.07 14.83 4.68
C MET A 1 2.28 14.74 3.74
N GLN A 2 2.97 13.60 3.73
CA GLN A 2 3.99 13.32 2.72
C GLN A 2 3.28 13.14 1.37
N ARG A 3 3.60 13.99 0.38
CA ARG A 3 3.03 13.90 -0.97
C ARG A 3 4.03 13.16 -1.85
N PHE A 4 3.64 11.99 -2.32
CA PHE A 4 4.38 11.26 -3.33
C PHE A 4 3.94 11.69 -4.73
N GLU A 5 4.82 11.46 -5.69
CA GLU A 5 4.61 11.67 -7.11
C GLU A 5 5.01 10.42 -7.90
N SER A 6 4.50 10.30 -9.12
CA SER A 6 4.93 9.24 -10.04
C SER A 6 6.43 9.29 -10.26
N GLY A 7 7.09 8.13 -10.27
CA GLY A 7 8.54 7.96 -10.31
C GLY A 7 9.22 7.90 -8.94
N ALA A 8 8.52 8.22 -7.84
CA ALA A 8 9.07 8.07 -6.50
C ALA A 8 9.33 6.59 -6.17
N ILE A 9 10.39 6.31 -5.42
CA ILE A 9 10.75 4.96 -4.98
C ILE A 9 10.58 4.85 -3.46
N ILE A 10 9.83 3.86 -3.01
CA ILE A 10 9.65 3.50 -1.59
C ILE A 10 10.10 2.04 -1.45
N ASP A 11 11.16 1.76 -0.70
CA ASP A 11 11.66 0.40 -0.44
C ASP A 11 11.80 -0.50 -1.69
N GLY A 12 12.22 0.09 -2.82
CA GLY A 12 12.37 -0.62 -4.09
C GLY A 12 11.08 -0.83 -4.89
N PHE A 13 9.99 -0.16 -4.49
CA PHE A 13 8.75 -0.03 -5.25
C PHE A 13 8.70 1.35 -5.90
N GLU A 14 8.74 1.38 -7.23
CA GLU A 14 8.52 2.60 -8.01
C GLU A 14 7.03 2.88 -8.13
N LEU A 15 6.59 4.08 -7.72
CA LEU A 15 5.20 4.52 -7.87
C LEU A 15 4.95 4.96 -9.31
N VAL A 16 4.06 4.28 -10.01
CA VAL A 16 3.77 4.56 -11.43
C VAL A 16 2.66 5.59 -11.57
N GLU A 17 1.53 5.33 -10.92
CA GLU A 17 0.31 6.13 -11.10
C GLU A 17 -0.47 6.13 -9.80
N ARG A 18 -0.96 7.30 -9.39
CA ARG A 18 -1.87 7.42 -8.25
C ARG A 18 -3.28 6.98 -8.64
N LEU A 19 -3.83 6.04 -7.89
CA LEU A 19 -5.20 5.57 -8.08
C LEU A 19 -6.20 6.38 -7.25
N PRO A 20 -7.47 6.46 -7.69
CA PRO A 20 -8.56 6.92 -6.85
C PRO A 20 -8.57 6.17 -5.52
N SER A 21 -8.68 6.91 -4.42
CA SER A 21 -8.58 6.38 -3.07
C SER A 21 -9.50 7.14 -2.11
N GLY A 22 -9.86 6.47 -1.01
CA GLY A 22 -10.68 7.05 0.06
C GLY A 22 -9.88 7.90 1.03
N GLY A 23 -10.49 8.23 2.18
CA GLY A 23 -9.91 9.16 3.16
C GLY A 23 -8.81 8.61 4.07
N MET A 24 -8.50 7.31 4.03
CA MET A 24 -7.54 6.69 4.98
C MET A 24 -6.13 6.52 4.42
N ALA A 25 -5.99 6.37 3.11
CA ALA A 25 -4.72 6.03 2.48
C ALA A 25 -4.71 6.45 1.02
N SER A 26 -3.53 6.71 0.47
CA SER A 26 -3.33 6.76 -0.98
C SER A 26 -3.06 5.36 -1.53
N LEU A 27 -3.53 5.12 -2.75
CA LEU A 27 -3.25 3.91 -3.51
C LEU A 27 -2.44 4.29 -4.75
N TRP A 28 -1.44 3.48 -5.05
CA TRP A 28 -0.54 3.69 -6.18
C TRP A 28 -0.34 2.40 -6.94
N ARG A 29 -0.48 2.41 -8.27
CA ARG A 29 0.15 1.36 -9.08
C ARG A 29 1.65 1.44 -8.83
N ALA A 30 2.28 0.29 -8.66
CA ALA A 30 3.70 0.22 -8.41
C ALA A 30 4.36 -0.86 -9.27
N ASN A 31 5.66 -0.68 -9.52
CA ASN A 31 6.53 -1.67 -10.13
C ASN A 31 7.67 -2.01 -9.17
N SER A 32 8.16 -3.24 -9.25
CA SER A 32 9.40 -3.63 -8.59
C SER A 32 10.05 -4.76 -9.38
N PRO A 33 11.38 -4.73 -9.60
CA PRO A 33 12.07 -5.78 -10.36
C PRO A 33 12.04 -7.15 -9.66
N GLN A 34 11.60 -7.20 -8.40
CA GLN A 34 11.50 -8.44 -7.62
C GLN A 34 10.23 -9.26 -7.93
N PHE A 35 9.22 -8.65 -8.55
CA PHE A 35 7.91 -9.27 -8.76
C PHE A 35 7.49 -9.14 -10.22
N ASP A 36 6.97 -10.23 -10.79
CA ASP A 36 6.56 -10.35 -12.19
C ASP A 36 5.06 -10.14 -12.42
N PHE A 37 4.34 -9.69 -11.39
CA PHE A 37 2.92 -9.39 -11.43
C PHE A 37 2.65 -7.93 -11.02
N PRO A 38 1.53 -7.32 -11.46
CA PRO A 38 1.26 -5.92 -11.17
C PRO A 38 1.04 -5.69 -9.67
N LEU A 39 1.55 -4.57 -9.15
CA LEU A 39 1.48 -4.24 -7.74
C LEU A 39 0.65 -2.99 -7.47
N VAL A 40 0.11 -2.93 -6.25
CA VAL A 40 -0.42 -1.71 -5.65
C VAL A 40 0.31 -1.45 -4.33
N LEU A 41 0.70 -0.20 -4.12
CA LEU A 41 1.16 0.32 -2.83
C LEU A 41 0.03 1.10 -2.17
N LYS A 42 -0.34 0.69 -0.96
CA LYS A 42 -1.23 1.45 -0.08
C LYS A 42 -0.41 2.17 0.97
N VAL A 43 -0.54 3.49 1.06
CA VAL A 43 0.21 4.33 2.00
C VAL A 43 -0.80 5.13 2.86
N PRO A 44 -0.91 4.87 4.17
CA PRO A 44 -1.87 5.54 5.05
C PRO A 44 -1.58 7.03 5.19
N PHE A 45 -2.63 7.83 5.41
CA PHE A 45 -2.49 9.25 5.69
C PHE A 45 -2.27 9.47 7.18
N LEU A 46 -1.00 9.54 7.58
CA LEU A 46 -0.59 9.82 8.95
C LEU A 46 -0.23 11.30 9.09
N ASP A 47 -1.20 12.09 9.55
CA ASP A 47 -0.98 13.50 9.88
C ASP A 47 -0.88 13.70 11.40
N PRO A 48 -0.01 14.60 11.89
CA PRO A 48 0.05 14.92 13.31
C PRO A 48 -1.32 15.37 13.85
N GLY A 49 -1.78 14.72 14.92
CA GLY A 49 -3.12 14.95 15.48
C GLY A 49 -4.27 14.40 14.62
N GLY A 50 -3.96 13.60 13.60
CA GLY A 50 -4.93 12.89 12.78
C GLY A 50 -5.64 11.76 13.53
N ASP A 51 -6.56 11.10 12.84
CA ASP A 51 -7.35 10.02 13.40
C ASP A 51 -6.48 8.78 13.66
N VAL A 52 -6.41 8.37 14.93
CA VAL A 52 -5.69 7.17 15.39
C VAL A 52 -6.24 5.90 14.74
N SER A 53 -7.51 5.90 14.31
CA SER A 53 -8.11 4.76 13.61
C SER A 53 -7.37 4.39 12.33
N VAL A 54 -6.68 5.33 11.68
CA VAL A 54 -5.87 5.07 10.48
C VAL A 54 -4.66 4.20 10.80
N ILE A 55 -3.99 4.44 11.93
CA ILE A 55 -2.85 3.64 12.39
C ILE A 55 -3.32 2.24 12.74
N LEU A 56 -4.37 2.13 13.56
CA LEU A 56 -4.92 0.84 13.98
C LEU A 56 -5.44 0.03 12.79
N GLY A 57 -6.09 0.69 11.84
CA GLY A 57 -6.56 0.08 10.60
C GLY A 57 -5.41 -0.44 9.74
N PHE A 58 -4.35 0.34 9.57
CA PHE A 58 -3.14 -0.08 8.86
C PHE A 58 -2.50 -1.32 9.51
N GLU A 59 -2.27 -1.30 10.83
CA GLU A 59 -1.67 -2.44 11.53
C GLU A 59 -2.55 -3.70 11.45
N ALA A 60 -3.87 -3.54 11.60
CA ALA A 60 -4.80 -4.66 11.47
C ALA A 60 -4.79 -5.26 10.06
N GLU A 61 -4.83 -4.41 9.02
CA GLU A 61 -4.75 -4.85 7.62
C GLU A 61 -3.44 -5.57 7.32
N GLU A 62 -2.31 -5.04 7.79
CA GLU A 62 -1.00 -5.66 7.63
C GLU A 62 -0.96 -7.05 8.28
N LEU A 63 -1.41 -7.15 9.54
CA LEU A 63 -1.40 -8.41 10.29
C LEU A 63 -2.27 -9.48 9.62
N ILE A 64 -3.43 -9.10 9.11
CA ILE A 64 -4.37 -9.98 8.41
C ILE A 64 -3.80 -10.40 7.06
N LEU A 65 -3.42 -9.45 6.19
CA LEU A 65 -2.94 -9.75 4.83
C LEU A 65 -1.70 -10.63 4.82
N ARG A 66 -0.78 -10.47 5.78
CA ARG A 66 0.40 -11.35 5.93
C ARG A 66 0.05 -12.83 6.15
N ARG A 67 -1.16 -13.14 6.61
CA ARG A 67 -1.60 -14.49 6.98
C ARG A 67 -2.57 -15.11 5.99
N LEU A 68 -3.15 -14.31 5.11
CA LEU A 68 -4.10 -14.79 4.12
C LEU A 68 -3.39 -15.23 2.85
N SER A 69 -3.88 -16.31 2.25
CA SER A 69 -3.40 -16.82 0.97
C SER A 69 -4.55 -17.49 0.23
N GLY A 70 -4.56 -17.40 -1.10
CA GLY A 70 -5.57 -18.04 -1.95
C GLY A 70 -6.14 -17.10 -3.01
N PRO A 71 -7.06 -17.58 -3.86
CA PRO A 71 -7.54 -16.83 -5.03
C PRO A 71 -8.43 -15.62 -4.70
N HIS A 72 -8.91 -15.50 -3.45
CA HIS A 72 -9.85 -14.46 -3.04
C HIS A 72 -9.20 -13.31 -2.27
N VAL A 73 -7.88 -13.33 -2.14
CA VAL A 73 -7.10 -12.31 -1.44
C VAL A 73 -5.91 -11.92 -2.30
N PRO A 74 -5.54 -10.63 -2.39
CA PRO A 74 -4.33 -10.23 -3.09
C PRO A 74 -3.12 -10.81 -2.37
N ARG A 75 -2.10 -11.21 -3.13
CA ARG A 75 -0.82 -11.64 -2.54
C ARG A 75 -0.18 -10.49 -1.78
N PHE A 76 0.08 -10.69 -0.49
CA PHE A 76 0.93 -9.80 0.30
C PHE A 76 2.38 -9.90 -0.20
N VAL A 77 3.05 -8.76 -0.33
CA VAL A 77 4.42 -8.67 -0.81
C VAL A 77 5.36 -8.17 0.29
N ALA A 78 5.08 -6.98 0.81
CA ALA A 78 5.91 -6.32 1.81
C ALA A 78 5.10 -5.23 2.52
N SER A 79 5.65 -4.71 3.62
CA SER A 79 5.14 -3.53 4.29
C SER A 79 6.26 -2.73 4.95
N GLY A 80 6.07 -1.43 4.98
CA GLY A 80 7.00 -0.48 5.58
C GLY A 80 6.75 -0.27 7.08
N ASN A 81 7.77 0.18 7.79
CA ASN A 81 7.71 0.44 9.23
C ASN A 81 6.92 1.73 9.53
N LEU A 82 6.08 1.70 10.57
CA LEU A 82 5.33 2.86 11.05
C LEU A 82 6.22 4.05 11.47
N SER A 83 7.46 3.77 11.89
CA SER A 83 8.45 4.79 12.26
C SER A 83 9.18 5.43 11.07
N GLU A 84 9.01 4.89 9.87
CA GLU A 84 9.60 5.40 8.63
C GLU A 84 8.49 5.78 7.65
N ILE A 85 8.36 5.06 6.54
CA ILE A 85 7.27 5.20 5.58
C ILE A 85 6.40 3.94 5.70
N PRO A 86 5.26 3.98 6.41
CA PRO A 86 4.35 2.84 6.44
C PRO A 86 3.71 2.66 5.06
N PHE A 87 3.72 1.43 4.57
CA PHE A 87 2.99 1.04 3.37
C PHE A 87 2.60 -0.44 3.43
N ILE A 88 1.65 -0.85 2.59
CA ILE A 88 1.40 -2.25 2.26
C ILE A 88 1.56 -2.40 0.74
N ALA A 89 2.50 -3.23 0.33
CA ALA A 89 2.67 -3.67 -1.05
C ALA A 89 1.94 -4.99 -1.24
N MET A 90 1.09 -5.06 -2.26
CA MET A 90 0.31 -6.25 -2.57
C MET A 90 0.00 -6.34 -4.06
N GLU A 91 -0.45 -7.51 -4.50
CA GLU A 91 -0.95 -7.73 -5.86
C GLU A 91 -2.05 -6.73 -6.23
N PHE A 92 -1.92 -6.10 -7.39
CA PHE A 92 -2.98 -5.33 -8.00
C PHE A 92 -3.95 -6.29 -8.70
N VAL A 93 -5.19 -6.34 -8.20
CA VAL A 93 -6.27 -7.10 -8.82
C VAL A 93 -7.04 -6.19 -9.77
N ALA A 94 -6.99 -6.48 -11.07
CA ALA A 94 -7.73 -5.71 -12.07
C ALA A 94 -9.24 -5.94 -11.92
N GLY A 95 -10.00 -4.85 -11.75
CA GLY A 95 -11.45 -4.91 -11.79
C GLY A 95 -11.97 -5.16 -13.20
N THR A 96 -13.14 -5.78 -13.30
CA THR A 96 -13.83 -6.08 -14.58
C THR A 96 -15.17 -5.36 -14.72
N SER A 97 -15.37 -4.26 -13.96
CA SER A 97 -16.65 -3.55 -13.90
C SER A 97 -16.89 -2.60 -15.07
#